data_AF-A0A1Q7DMT9-F1
#
_entry.id   AF-A0A1Q7DMT9-F1
#
_cell.length_a   1.000
_cell.length_b   1.000
_cell.length_c   1.000
_cell.angle_alpha   90.00
_cell.angle_beta   90.00
_cell.angle_gamma   90.00
#
_symmetry.space_group_name_H-M   'P 1'
#
loop_
_entity.id
_entity.type
_entity.pdbx_description
1 polymer ?
#
loop_
_entity_poly.entity_id
_entity_poly.type
_entity_poly.pdbx_seq_one_letter_code
_entity_poly.pdbx_strand_id
1 'polypeptide(L)'
;MQRDYIKEFSHALGREMEVLHFGHAGRPLLAFPTSMGRFYQWEDFGLVGGLSDFIESGAIQLICVDSIDGESWYARDRPPAERILRHLQYESYIVDELLPRMPGPPLACGASFGALHEFLPGLNDEAYLGPLREQHPKVIATGDQDPNVEDSRRLGALLREKGVEIGLDIWPGWAHDWPYWKDMMRRYLS
;
A
#
# COMPACT_ATOMS: atom_id res chain seq x y z
N MET A 1 17.74 13.42 -6.51
CA MET A 1 17.01 12.43 -5.69
C MET A 1 17.89 11.21 -5.40
N GLN A 2 18.10 10.86 -4.12
CA GLN A 2 18.73 9.59 -3.71
C GLN A 2 17.82 8.41 -4.07
N ARG A 3 18.39 7.32 -4.60
CA ARG A 3 17.70 6.10 -5.00
C ARG A 3 18.58 4.89 -4.69
N ASP A 4 18.11 4.04 -3.79
CA ASP A 4 18.77 2.80 -3.39
C ASP A 4 17.92 1.60 -3.84
N TYR A 5 18.58 0.60 -4.42
CA TYR A 5 17.96 -0.68 -4.75
C TYR A 5 18.47 -1.73 -3.77
N ILE A 6 17.52 -2.37 -3.09
CA ILE A 6 17.80 -3.36 -2.06
C ILE A 6 17.21 -4.68 -2.53
N LYS A 7 18.03 -5.73 -2.51
CA LYS A 7 17.63 -7.10 -2.80
C LYS A 7 18.16 -8.02 -1.73
N GLU A 8 17.25 -8.64 -0.98
CA GLU A 8 17.60 -9.42 0.20
C GLU A 8 16.73 -10.67 0.31
N PHE A 9 17.26 -11.69 0.97
CA PHE A 9 16.52 -12.93 1.19
C PHE A 9 15.52 -12.76 2.33
N SER A 10 14.25 -13.07 2.06
CA SER A 10 13.21 -13.16 3.07
C SER A 10 13.10 -14.59 3.60
N HIS A 11 13.23 -14.75 4.91
CA HIS A 11 13.09 -16.04 5.56
C HIS A 11 11.62 -16.47 5.64
N ALA A 12 10.71 -15.52 5.89
CA ALA A 12 9.28 -15.74 5.88
C ALA A 12 8.76 -16.26 4.53
N LEU A 13 9.29 -15.72 3.42
CA LEU A 13 8.85 -16.08 2.07
C LEU A 13 9.70 -17.15 1.40
N GLY A 14 10.90 -17.43 1.91
CA GLY A 14 11.85 -18.38 1.34
C GLY A 14 12.37 -17.98 -0.04
N ARG A 15 12.45 -16.67 -0.33
CA ARG A 15 12.90 -16.13 -1.62
C ARG A 15 13.53 -14.75 -1.46
N GLU A 16 14.22 -14.29 -2.50
CA GLU A 16 14.66 -12.90 -2.57
C GLU A 16 13.46 -11.96 -2.78
N MET A 17 13.50 -10.84 -2.05
CA MET A 17 12.57 -9.73 -2.13
C MET A 17 13.33 -8.46 -2.50
N GLU A 18 12.65 -7.58 -3.24
CA GLU A 18 13.23 -6.39 -3.85
C GLU A 18 12.52 -5.14 -3.35
N VAL A 19 13.27 -4.07 -3.12
CA VAL A 19 12.77 -2.80 -2.62
C VAL A 19 13.50 -1.66 -3.34
N LEU A 20 12.76 -0.61 -3.73
CA LEU A 20 13.37 0.69 -4.04
C LEU A 20 13.16 1.64 -2.86
N HIS A 21 14.21 2.34 -2.46
CA HIS A 21 14.18 3.36 -1.42
C HIS A 21 14.64 4.69 -1.99
N PHE A 22 13.80 5.71 -1.89
CA PHE A 22 14.08 7.07 -2.32
C PHE A 22 14.09 8.04 -1.14
N GLY A 23 15.01 9.00 -1.18
CA GLY A 23 15.12 10.06 -0.18
C GLY A 23 15.94 9.68 1.06
N HIS A 24 16.37 10.70 1.80
CA HIS A 24 17.40 10.57 2.83
C HIS A 24 16.92 10.92 4.25
N ALA A 25 15.74 11.55 4.38
CA ALA A 25 15.18 11.99 5.65
C ALA A 25 13.66 12.16 5.53
N GLY A 26 13.00 12.34 6.67
CA GLY A 26 11.57 12.57 6.74
C GLY A 26 10.77 11.32 7.07
N ARG A 27 9.45 11.42 6.95
CA ARG A 27 8.54 10.32 7.29
C ARG A 27 8.61 9.22 6.22
N PRO A 28 8.81 7.94 6.60
CA PRO A 28 8.77 6.86 5.63
C PRO A 28 7.34 6.65 5.10
N LEU A 29 7.21 6.50 3.79
CA LEU A 29 6.02 6.07 3.08
C LEU A 29 6.29 4.68 2.51
N LEU A 30 5.62 3.66 3.03
CA LEU A 30 5.66 2.31 2.48
C LEU A 30 4.64 2.22 1.35
N ALA A 31 5.13 2.06 0.14
CA ALA A 31 4.36 2.01 -1.08
C ALA A 31 4.20 0.57 -1.58
N PHE A 32 2.95 0.12 -1.65
CA PHE A 32 2.56 -1.15 -2.25
C PHE A 32 2.20 -0.94 -3.73
N PRO A 33 2.64 -1.84 -4.63
CA PRO A 33 2.32 -1.75 -6.04
C PRO A 33 0.85 -2.12 -6.29
N THR A 34 0.35 -1.88 -7.50
CA THR A 34 -0.98 -2.34 -7.91
C THR A 34 -1.00 -3.87 -8.06
N SER A 35 -2.17 -4.43 -8.39
CA SER A 35 -2.31 -5.83 -8.80
C SER A 35 -1.26 -6.25 -9.84
N MET A 36 -0.59 -7.37 -9.60
CA MET A 36 0.49 -7.94 -10.41
C MET A 36 1.67 -6.97 -10.64
N GLY A 37 1.72 -5.89 -9.88
CA GLY A 37 2.76 -4.89 -9.93
C GLY A 37 3.98 -5.30 -9.13
N ARG A 38 5.09 -4.64 -9.41
CA ARG A 38 6.39 -4.88 -8.79
C ARG A 38 6.91 -3.62 -8.10
N PHE A 39 7.91 -3.78 -7.26
CA PHE A 39 8.59 -2.70 -6.52
C PHE A 39 9.02 -1.47 -7.36
N TYR A 40 9.29 -1.64 -8.66
CA TYR A 40 9.66 -0.52 -9.57
C TYR A 40 8.47 0.23 -10.17
N GLN A 41 7.24 -0.25 -9.99
CA GLN A 41 6.07 0.24 -10.72
C GLN A 41 5.80 1.73 -10.46
N TRP A 42 5.89 2.17 -9.21
CA TRP A 42 5.71 3.59 -8.89
C TRP A 42 6.74 4.49 -9.56
N GLU A 43 7.96 3.99 -9.80
CA GLU A 43 9.01 4.71 -10.53
C GLU A 43 8.70 4.75 -12.02
N ASP A 44 8.45 3.58 -12.63
CA ASP A 44 8.22 3.43 -14.08
C ASP A 44 7.04 4.27 -14.59
N PHE A 45 6.00 4.42 -13.77
CA PHE A 45 4.83 5.24 -14.10
C PHE A 45 4.94 6.69 -13.62
N GLY A 46 6.13 7.11 -13.20
CA GLY A 46 6.48 8.50 -12.91
C GLY A 46 5.89 9.04 -11.62
N LEU A 47 5.37 8.19 -10.73
CA LEU A 47 4.80 8.63 -9.46
C LEU A 47 5.90 9.06 -8.47
N VAL A 48 7.05 8.38 -8.48
CA VAL A 48 8.26 8.84 -7.76
C VAL A 48 8.67 10.24 -8.24
N GLY A 49 8.73 10.45 -9.55
CA GLY A 49 9.05 11.77 -10.14
C GLY A 49 8.01 12.84 -9.78
N GLY A 50 6.73 12.48 -9.71
CA GLY A 50 5.64 13.37 -9.27
C GLY A 50 5.73 13.81 -7.80
N LEU A 51 6.54 13.13 -6.99
CA LEU A 51 6.77 13.43 -5.57
C LEU A 51 8.20 13.92 -5.30
N SER A 52 8.99 14.25 -6.33
CA SER A 52 10.42 14.52 -6.18
C SER A 52 10.73 15.68 -5.25
N ASP A 53 9.90 16.72 -5.22
CA ASP A 53 10.04 17.87 -4.32
C ASP A 53 9.92 17.48 -2.84
N PHE A 54 8.97 16.61 -2.49
CA PHE A 54 8.85 16.07 -1.13
C PHE A 54 10.02 15.15 -0.76
N ILE A 55 10.49 14.34 -1.71
CA ILE A 55 11.61 13.41 -1.49
C ILE A 55 12.94 14.17 -1.34
N GLU A 56 13.21 15.15 -2.20
CA GLU A 56 14.46 15.91 -2.23
C GLU A 56 14.57 16.93 -1.09
N SER A 57 13.44 17.47 -0.61
CA SER A 57 13.43 18.31 0.59
C SER A 57 13.65 17.53 1.89
N GLY A 58 13.58 16.19 1.84
CA GLY A 58 13.62 15.34 3.03
C GLY A 58 12.33 15.38 3.85
N ALA A 59 11.20 15.78 3.25
CA ALA A 59 9.89 15.71 3.89
C ALA A 59 9.43 14.24 4.04
N ILE A 60 9.76 13.41 3.05
CA ILE A 60 9.43 11.98 3.04
C ILE A 60 10.63 11.14 2.56
N GLN A 61 10.59 9.87 2.96
CA GLN A 61 11.32 8.80 2.29
C GLN A 61 10.29 7.86 1.67
N LEU A 62 10.45 7.50 0.40
CA LEU A 62 9.52 6.62 -0.30
C LEU A 62 10.13 5.23 -0.44
N ILE A 63 9.47 4.21 0.09
CA ILE A 63 9.93 2.82 0.11
C ILE A 63 8.94 1.98 -0.69
N CYS A 64 9.29 1.62 -1.92
CA CYS A 64 8.46 0.79 -2.79
C CYS A 64 8.82 -0.68 -2.60
N VAL A 65 7.91 -1.45 -2.00
CA VAL A 65 8.10 -2.88 -1.74
C VAL A 65 7.58 -3.73 -2.89
N ASP A 66 8.16 -4.91 -3.09
CA ASP A 66 7.64 -5.87 -4.07
C ASP A 66 6.34 -6.54 -3.59
N SER A 67 5.59 -7.11 -4.52
CA SER A 67 4.40 -7.91 -4.22
C SER A 67 4.62 -9.39 -4.50
N ILE A 68 3.75 -10.20 -3.90
CA ILE A 68 3.62 -11.65 -4.18
C ILE A 68 2.17 -12.01 -4.50
N ASP A 69 1.37 -11.05 -4.96
CA ASP A 69 -0.05 -11.27 -5.20
C ASP A 69 -0.30 -12.34 -6.29
N GLY A 70 0.60 -12.44 -7.28
CA GLY A 70 0.66 -13.52 -8.26
C GLY A 70 0.86 -14.91 -7.66
N GLU A 71 1.44 -15.02 -6.46
CA GLU A 71 1.61 -16.28 -5.72
C GLU A 71 0.52 -16.53 -4.67
N SER A 72 -0.29 -15.51 -4.37
CA SER A 72 -1.35 -15.56 -3.36
C SER A 72 -2.71 -15.28 -4.00
N TRP A 73 -3.15 -14.03 -4.02
CA TRP A 73 -4.50 -13.65 -4.45
C TRP A 73 -4.80 -13.99 -5.91
N TYR A 74 -3.81 -13.90 -6.79
CA TYR A 74 -3.98 -14.22 -8.20
C TYR A 74 -3.50 -15.63 -8.59
N ALA A 75 -2.98 -16.42 -7.65
CA ALA A 75 -2.64 -17.84 -7.87
C ALA A 75 -3.91 -18.71 -7.93
N ARG A 76 -4.77 -18.46 -8.93
CA ARG A 76 -6.09 -19.12 -9.10
C ARG A 76 -5.99 -20.62 -9.42
N ASP A 77 -4.79 -21.08 -9.76
CA ASP A 77 -4.42 -22.48 -9.91
C ASP A 77 -4.20 -23.21 -8.58
N ARG A 78 -4.14 -22.47 -7.45
CA ARG A 78 -3.90 -23.04 -6.11
C ARG A 78 -5.14 -23.07 -5.22
N PRO A 79 -5.22 -24.01 -4.27
CA PRO A 79 -6.28 -24.04 -3.26
C PRO A 79 -6.37 -22.72 -2.46
N PRO A 80 -7.58 -22.26 -2.05
CA PRO A 80 -7.74 -21.04 -1.26
C PRO A 80 -6.90 -20.97 0.02
N ALA A 81 -6.79 -22.09 0.74
CA ALA A 81 -5.99 -22.15 1.97
C ALA A 81 -4.50 -21.87 1.72
N GLU A 82 -3.93 -22.38 0.63
CA GLU A 82 -2.53 -22.14 0.28
C GLU A 82 -2.28 -20.67 -0.09
N ARG A 83 -3.24 -20.05 -0.79
CA ARG A 83 -3.17 -18.63 -1.15
C ARG A 83 -3.19 -17.74 0.09
N ILE A 84 -4.04 -18.06 1.07
CA ILE A 84 -4.10 -17.36 2.36
C ILE A 84 -2.79 -17.55 3.13
N LEU A 85 -2.30 -18.78 3.25
CA LEU A 85 -1.02 -19.05 3.93
C LEU A 85 0.14 -18.27 3.27
N ARG A 86 0.17 -18.20 1.94
CA ARG A 86 1.18 -17.43 1.21
C ARG A 86 1.07 -15.94 1.47
N HIS A 87 -0.14 -15.40 1.60
CA HIS A 87 -0.35 -14.01 1.99
C HIS A 87 0.08 -13.73 3.44
N LEU A 88 -0.18 -14.63 4.39
CA LEU A 88 0.29 -14.50 5.77
C LEU A 88 1.82 -14.53 5.86
N GLN A 89 2.50 -15.32 5.03
CA GLN A 89 3.97 -15.28 4.92
C GLN A 89 4.47 -13.93 4.41
N TYR A 90 3.73 -13.28 3.50
CA TYR A 90 4.05 -11.93 3.05
C TYR A 90 3.84 -10.90 4.14
N GLU A 91 2.77 -11.03 4.93
CA GLU A 91 2.55 -10.20 6.11
C GLU A 91 3.72 -10.33 7.10
N SER A 92 4.17 -11.55 7.41
CA SER A 92 5.38 -11.77 8.23
C SER A 92 6.63 -11.13 7.62
N TYR A 93 6.84 -11.21 6.30
CA TYR A 93 7.93 -10.48 5.65
C TYR A 93 7.84 -8.97 5.90
N ILE A 94 6.67 -8.36 5.71
CA ILE A 94 6.48 -6.93 5.94
C ILE A 94 6.73 -6.59 7.41
N VAL A 95 6.07 -7.28 8.34
CA VAL A 95 6.05 -6.92 9.77
C VAL A 95 7.35 -7.27 10.47
N ASP A 96 7.91 -8.46 10.22
CA ASP A 96 9.02 -9.00 11.00
C ASP A 96 10.38 -8.74 10.35
N GLU A 97 10.44 -8.50 9.03
CA GLU A 97 11.69 -8.36 8.29
C GLU A 97 11.88 -6.95 7.71
N LEU A 98 10.84 -6.34 7.12
CA LEU A 98 10.95 -5.04 6.45
C LEU A 98 10.73 -3.85 7.40
N LEU A 99 9.62 -3.83 8.14
CA LEU A 99 9.27 -2.73 9.05
C LEU A 99 10.36 -2.44 10.11
N PRO A 100 11.02 -3.43 10.74
CA PRO A 100 12.05 -3.16 11.75
C PRO A 100 13.29 -2.45 11.21
N ARG A 101 13.47 -2.43 9.88
CA ARG A 101 14.60 -1.79 9.20
C ARG A 101 14.30 -0.37 8.76
N MET A 102 13.05 0.07 8.86
CA MET A 102 12.66 1.42 8.48
C MET A 102 13.15 2.45 9.51
N PRO A 103 13.45 3.69 9.08
CA PRO A 103 13.94 4.75 9.96
C PRO A 103 12.90 5.21 11.01
N GLY A 104 11.65 4.79 10.86
CA GLY A 104 10.55 5.05 11.77
C GLY A 104 9.27 4.36 11.29
N PRO A 105 8.16 4.50 12.04
CA PRO A 105 6.87 3.93 11.66
C PRO A 105 6.39 4.56 10.33
N PRO A 106 6.13 3.76 9.28
CA PRO A 106 5.73 4.31 8.00
C PRO A 106 4.24 4.64 7.94
N LEU A 107 3.88 5.54 7.02
CA LEU A 107 2.54 5.55 6.46
C LEU A 107 2.49 4.55 5.30
N ALA A 108 1.56 3.61 5.35
CA ALA A 108 1.30 2.70 4.24
C ALA A 108 0.43 3.38 3.18
N CYS A 109 0.77 3.17 1.91
CA CYS A 109 0.01 3.67 0.77
C CYS A 109 0.08 2.69 -0.40
N GLY A 110 -0.93 2.69 -1.25
CA GLY A 110 -1.05 1.79 -2.39
C GLY A 110 -2.07 2.32 -3.38
N ALA A 111 -1.99 1.88 -4.63
CA ALA A 111 -2.98 2.19 -5.66
C ALA A 111 -3.69 0.91 -6.10
N SER A 112 -4.99 1.02 -6.41
CA SER A 112 -5.84 -0.13 -6.73
C SER A 112 -5.77 -1.19 -5.62
N PHE A 113 -5.44 -2.45 -5.94
CA PHE A 113 -5.33 -3.56 -4.98
C PHE A 113 -4.24 -3.38 -3.91
N GLY A 114 -3.23 -2.54 -4.16
CA GLY A 114 -2.17 -2.24 -3.17
C GLY A 114 -2.69 -1.48 -1.94
N ALA A 115 -3.86 -0.85 -2.04
CA ALA A 115 -4.55 -0.24 -0.92
C ALA A 115 -5.43 -1.28 -0.20
N LEU A 116 -4.83 -2.19 0.56
CA LEU A 116 -5.50 -3.02 1.58
C LEU A 116 -6.91 -3.55 1.21
N HIS A 117 -7.06 -4.24 0.08
CA HIS A 117 -8.32 -4.87 -0.29
C HIS A 117 -8.21 -6.40 -0.19
N GLU A 118 -8.91 -6.97 0.80
CA GLU A 118 -9.54 -8.33 0.83
C GLU A 118 -9.57 -9.06 2.19
N PHE A 119 -9.73 -8.35 3.31
CA PHE A 119 -10.16 -9.04 4.56
C PHE A 119 -11.17 -8.30 5.45
N LEU A 120 -11.78 -7.21 5.01
CA LEU A 120 -12.58 -6.38 5.91
C LEU A 120 -13.96 -6.92 6.32
N PRO A 121 -14.74 -7.62 5.48
CA PRO A 121 -16.05 -8.14 5.91
C PRO A 121 -15.97 -9.16 7.07
N GLY A 122 -14.91 -9.97 7.11
CA GLY A 122 -14.67 -10.97 8.15
C GLY A 122 -13.83 -10.49 9.34
N LEU A 123 -13.20 -9.32 9.23
CA LEU A 123 -12.33 -8.79 10.28
C LEU A 123 -13.14 -8.32 11.48
N ASN A 124 -13.22 -9.14 12.52
CA ASN A 124 -13.81 -8.79 13.82
C ASN A 124 -12.81 -8.96 14.97
N ASP A 125 -11.58 -9.35 14.65
CA ASP A 125 -10.54 -9.57 15.64
C ASP A 125 -9.94 -8.23 16.07
N GLU A 126 -10.07 -7.95 17.36
CA GLU A 126 -9.62 -6.72 18.01
C GLU A 126 -8.09 -6.57 18.01
N ALA A 127 -7.34 -7.66 17.83
CA ALA A 127 -5.89 -7.60 17.62
C ALA A 127 -5.53 -6.79 16.37
N TYR A 128 -6.41 -6.76 15.36
CA TYR A 128 -6.23 -6.00 14.12
C TYR A 128 -7.06 -4.71 14.11
N LEU A 129 -8.30 -4.77 14.62
CA LEU A 129 -9.18 -3.59 14.63
C LEU A 129 -8.73 -2.51 15.62
N GLY A 130 -8.22 -2.89 16.79
CA GLY A 130 -7.72 -1.94 17.79
C GLY A 130 -6.66 -0.99 17.22
N PRO A 131 -5.53 -1.51 16.71
CA PRO A 131 -4.50 -0.69 16.07
C PRO A 131 -5.03 0.12 14.89
N LEU A 132 -5.90 -0.47 14.06
CA LEU A 132 -6.46 0.22 12.89
C LEU A 132 -7.33 1.43 13.29
N ARG A 133 -8.05 1.35 14.41
CA ARG A 133 -8.81 2.49 14.95
C ARG A 133 -7.90 3.61 15.44
N GLU A 134 -6.77 3.28 16.06
CA GLU A 134 -5.81 4.26 16.59
C GLU A 134 -4.95 4.95 15.51
N GLN A 135 -4.84 4.37 14.32
CA GLN A 135 -4.05 4.95 13.22
C GLN A 135 -4.74 6.17 12.61
N HIS A 136 -4.07 7.32 12.52
CA HIS A 136 -4.57 8.49 11.80
C HIS A 136 -3.44 9.20 11.05
N PRO A 137 -3.69 9.77 9.84
CA PRO A 137 -4.94 9.76 9.07
C PRO A 137 -5.14 8.48 8.24
N LYS A 138 -6.38 8.19 7.83
CA LYS A 138 -6.73 7.10 6.89
C LYS A 138 -7.68 7.64 5.83
N VAL A 139 -7.38 7.41 4.56
CA VAL A 139 -8.18 7.89 3.43
C VAL A 139 -8.28 6.80 2.36
N ILE A 140 -9.50 6.56 1.87
CA ILE A 140 -9.76 5.87 0.61
C ILE A 140 -10.04 6.96 -0.43
N ALA A 141 -9.32 6.95 -1.54
CA ALA A 141 -9.50 7.88 -2.64
C ALA A 141 -9.90 7.12 -3.91
N THR A 142 -10.94 7.57 -4.61
CA THR A 142 -11.40 6.96 -5.86
C THR A 142 -12.14 7.98 -6.73
N GLY A 143 -12.26 7.74 -8.03
CA GLY A 143 -13.03 8.59 -8.94
C GLY A 143 -14.53 8.29 -8.92
N ASP A 144 -15.39 9.26 -9.19
CA ASP A 144 -16.85 9.05 -9.24
C ASP A 144 -17.30 8.17 -10.43
N GLN A 145 -16.45 8.04 -11.45
CA GLN A 145 -16.67 7.16 -12.61
C GLN A 145 -15.78 5.90 -12.58
N ASP A 146 -14.97 5.69 -11.53
CA ASP A 146 -14.17 4.47 -11.36
C ASP A 146 -15.11 3.24 -11.29
N PRO A 147 -14.84 2.10 -11.96
CA PRO A 147 -15.73 0.94 -11.92
C PRO A 147 -15.82 0.34 -10.52
N ASN A 148 -14.82 0.60 -9.68
CA ASN A 148 -14.73 0.11 -8.32
C ASN A 148 -15.21 1.15 -7.29
N VAL A 149 -15.78 2.29 -7.71
CA VAL A 149 -16.21 3.36 -6.80
C VAL A 149 -17.17 2.85 -5.73
N GLU A 150 -18.08 1.94 -6.09
CA GLU A 150 -19.02 1.36 -5.13
C GLU A 150 -18.37 0.39 -4.16
N ASP A 151 -17.33 -0.33 -4.58
CA ASP A 151 -16.55 -1.17 -3.68
C ASP A 151 -15.77 -0.31 -2.67
N SER A 152 -15.18 0.79 -3.11
CA SER A 152 -14.53 1.77 -2.22
C SER A 152 -15.52 2.40 -1.22
N ARG A 153 -16.73 2.77 -1.68
CA ARG A 153 -17.80 3.27 -0.81
C ARG A 153 -18.22 2.25 0.23
N ARG A 154 -18.46 1.01 -0.21
CA ARG A 154 -18.81 -0.11 0.66
C ARG A 154 -17.72 -0.38 1.68
N LEU A 155 -16.46 -0.34 1.28
CA LEU A 155 -15.34 -0.53 2.18
C LEU A 155 -15.27 0.55 3.27
N GLY A 156 -15.38 1.82 2.87
CA GLY A 156 -15.43 2.94 3.80
C GLY A 156 -16.59 2.82 4.78
N ALA A 157 -17.76 2.35 4.33
CA ALA A 157 -18.89 2.09 5.21
C ALA A 157 -18.62 0.96 6.22
N LEU A 158 -18.12 -0.19 5.76
CA LEU A 158 -17.81 -1.33 6.63
C LEU A 158 -16.76 -1.00 7.69
N LEU A 159 -15.74 -0.21 7.34
CA LEU A 159 -14.73 0.25 8.30
C LEU A 159 -15.35 1.17 9.36
N ARG A 160 -16.20 2.10 8.96
CA ARG A 160 -16.91 3.00 9.90
C ARG A 160 -17.85 2.25 10.82
N GLU A 161 -18.56 1.24 10.32
CA GLU A 161 -19.41 0.35 11.15
C GLU A 161 -18.59 -0.36 12.24
N LYS A 162 -17.32 -0.66 11.95
CA LYS A 162 -16.38 -1.27 12.90
C LYS A 162 -15.69 -0.25 13.81
N GLY A 163 -16.09 1.02 13.79
CA GLY A 163 -15.51 2.09 14.60
C GLY A 163 -14.18 2.63 14.08
N VAL A 164 -13.80 2.28 12.84
CA VAL A 164 -12.58 2.78 12.20
C VAL A 164 -12.90 4.09 11.49
N GLU A 165 -12.41 5.20 12.03
CA GLU A 165 -12.52 6.50 11.37
C GLU A 165 -11.69 6.52 10.08
N ILE A 166 -12.34 6.74 8.94
CA ILE A 166 -11.71 6.78 7.63
C ILE A 166 -12.36 7.83 6.73
N GLY A 167 -11.53 8.63 6.05
CA GLY A 167 -11.95 9.53 4.99
C GLY A 167 -12.28 8.76 3.72
N LEU A 168 -13.32 9.18 3.01
CA LEU A 168 -13.60 8.72 1.65
C LEU A 168 -13.61 9.96 0.74
N ASP A 169 -12.58 10.10 -0.08
CA ASP A 169 -12.42 11.23 -1.00
C ASP A 169 -12.80 10.78 -2.42
N ILE A 170 -13.91 11.34 -2.93
CA ILE A 170 -14.43 11.02 -4.26
C ILE A 170 -14.00 12.11 -5.24
N TRP A 171 -13.12 11.76 -6.17
CA TRP A 171 -12.58 12.67 -7.18
C TRP A 171 -13.50 12.72 -8.40
N PRO A 172 -13.67 13.89 -9.04
CA PRO A 172 -14.52 14.00 -10.21
C PRO A 172 -13.91 13.30 -11.44
N GLY A 173 -14.71 12.54 -12.15
CA GLY A 173 -14.34 11.84 -13.38
C GLY A 173 -13.71 10.46 -13.15
N TRP A 174 -13.13 9.92 -14.22
CA TRP A 174 -12.39 8.68 -14.19
C TRP A 174 -11.00 8.90 -13.56
N ALA A 175 -10.78 8.39 -12.35
CA ALA A 175 -9.54 8.58 -11.59
C ALA A 175 -8.78 7.27 -11.29
N HIS A 176 -8.92 6.26 -12.17
CA HIS A 176 -8.26 4.96 -12.03
C HIS A 176 -6.97 4.87 -12.88
N ASP A 177 -6.06 5.84 -12.74
CA ASP A 177 -4.79 5.84 -13.48
C ASP A 177 -3.72 6.69 -12.79
N TRP A 178 -2.46 6.47 -13.17
CA TRP A 178 -1.27 7.08 -12.59
C TRP A 178 -1.26 8.62 -12.51
N PRO A 179 -1.74 9.38 -13.52
CA PRO A 179 -1.84 10.83 -13.40
C PRO A 179 -2.66 11.27 -12.18
N TYR A 180 -3.79 10.62 -11.92
CA TYR A 180 -4.66 10.95 -10.80
C TYR A 180 -4.06 10.52 -9.47
N TRP A 181 -3.43 9.35 -9.42
CA TRP A 181 -2.76 8.89 -8.19
C TRP A 181 -1.60 9.81 -7.80
N LYS A 182 -0.89 10.40 -8.77
CA LYS A 182 0.10 11.45 -8.49
C LYS A 182 -0.55 12.67 -7.83
N ASP A 183 -1.63 13.18 -8.41
CA ASP A 183 -2.33 14.36 -7.86
C ASP A 183 -2.91 14.08 -6.46
N MET A 184 -3.48 12.90 -6.26
CA MET A 184 -3.98 12.43 -4.96
C MET A 184 -2.86 12.37 -3.92
N MET A 185 -1.74 11.72 -4.25
CA MET A 185 -0.60 11.62 -3.33
C MET A 185 -0.04 12.99 -2.97
N ARG A 186 0.09 13.91 -3.94
CA ARG A 186 0.51 15.29 -3.66
C ARG A 186 -0.44 16.00 -2.71
N ARG A 187 -1.77 15.86 -2.90
CA ARG A 187 -2.78 16.45 -2.01
C ARG A 187 -2.66 15.95 -0.57
N TYR A 188 -2.40 14.66 -0.36
CA TYR A 188 -2.34 14.07 0.97
C TYR A 188 -1.00 14.28 1.69
N LEU A 189 0.05 14.69 0.95
CA LEU A 189 1.37 14.98 1.50
C LEU A 189 1.63 16.47 1.74
N SER A 190 0.76 17.35 1.22
CA SER A 190 0.81 18.80 1.43
C SER A 190 0.22 19.21 2.78
#